data_AF-A0A923LBM1-F1
#
_entry.id   AF-A0A923LBM1-F1
#
_cell.length_a   1.000
_cell.length_b   1.000
_cell.length_c   1.000
_cell.angle_alpha   90.00
_cell.angle_beta   90.00
_cell.angle_gamma   90.00
#
_symmetry.space_group_name_H-M   'P 1'
#
loop_
_entity.id
_entity.type
_entity.pdbx_description
1 polymer ?
#
loop_
_entity_poly.entity_id
_entity_poly.type
_entity_poly.pdbx_seq_one_letter_code
_entity_poly.pdbx_strand_id
1 'polypeptide(L)'
;MENIKIFKMDDYSWYAAHNLMEFLNWYNKHIDSIQTPDDLSELEIIEPEDGTMWSNKNITQEDVETLGDADEICRGGIGDLKRHDGDIFKMQTFADVLGDEDIKEPYEIASTE
;
A
#
# COMPACT_ATOMS: atom_id res chain seq x y z
N MET A 1 10.31 11.09 7.86
CA MET A 1 8.99 11.09 7.20
C MET A 1 8.28 12.40 7.51
N GLU A 2 8.05 13.24 6.50
CA GLU A 2 6.91 14.18 6.59
C GLU A 2 5.63 13.35 6.75
N ASN A 3 4.55 13.94 7.31
CA ASN A 3 3.31 13.26 7.68
C ASN A 3 2.59 12.65 6.46
N ILE A 4 3.07 11.53 5.93
CA ILE A 4 2.40 10.76 4.88
C ILE A 4 1.23 10.00 5.51
N LYS A 5 0.11 9.97 4.80
CA LYS A 5 -1.08 9.19 5.14
C LYS A 5 -1.44 8.29 3.96
N ILE A 6 -2.11 7.20 4.29
CA ILE A 6 -2.64 6.26 3.31
C ILE A 6 -4.13 6.54 3.15
N PHE A 7 -4.55 6.72 1.91
CA PHE A 7 -5.93 6.94 1.51
C PHE A 7 -6.41 5.68 0.79
N LYS A 8 -7.22 4.88 1.48
CA LYS A 8 -7.84 3.68 0.92
C LYS A 8 -9.20 4.10 0.35
N MET A 9 -9.34 4.10 -0.98
CA MET A 9 -10.60 4.45 -1.64
C MET A 9 -11.59 3.28 -1.61
N ASP A 10 -11.08 2.07 -1.82
CA ASP A 10 -11.83 0.81 -1.80
C ASP A 10 -10.88 -0.34 -1.43
N ASP A 11 -11.32 -1.58 -1.55
CA ASP A 11 -10.51 -2.76 -1.23
C ASP A 11 -9.32 -3.00 -2.17
N TYR A 12 -9.23 -2.28 -3.28
CA TYR A 12 -8.26 -2.51 -4.34
C TYR A 12 -7.32 -1.33 -4.59
N SER A 13 -7.74 -0.09 -4.36
CA SER A 13 -7.00 1.13 -4.74
C SER A 13 -6.61 2.01 -3.56
N TRP A 14 -5.32 1.98 -3.23
CA TRP A 14 -4.76 2.64 -2.04
C TRP A 14 -3.66 3.61 -2.45
N TYR A 15 -3.64 4.81 -1.85
CA TYR A 15 -2.78 5.92 -2.28
C TYR A 15 -1.99 6.52 -1.11
N ALA A 16 -0.77 6.98 -1.37
CA ALA A 16 0.03 7.74 -0.41
C ALA A 16 0.03 9.24 -0.75
N ALA A 17 -0.21 10.10 0.25
CA ALA A 17 -0.12 11.57 0.13
C ALA A 17 0.14 12.22 1.49
N HIS A 18 0.51 13.50 1.54
CA HIS A 18 0.77 14.19 2.82
C HIS A 18 -0.52 14.61 3.54
N ASN A 19 -1.59 14.85 2.78
CA ASN A 19 -2.86 15.27 3.35
C ASN A 19 -4.03 15.03 2.39
N LEU A 20 -5.25 15.07 2.96
CA LEU A 20 -6.49 14.83 2.22
C LEU A 20 -6.68 15.79 1.04
N MET A 21 -6.38 17.08 1.21
CA MET A 21 -6.60 18.07 0.14
C MET A 21 -5.68 17.81 -1.07
N GLU A 22 -4.41 17.49 -0.81
CA GLU A 22 -3.46 17.10 -1.84
C GLU A 22 -3.93 15.83 -2.58
N PHE A 23 -4.29 14.79 -1.83
CA PHE A 23 -4.81 13.55 -2.38
C PHE A 23 -6.03 13.78 -3.28
N LEU A 24 -7.07 14.47 -2.78
CA LEU A 24 -8.30 14.71 -3.52
C LEU A 24 -8.05 15.50 -4.81
N ASN A 25 -7.17 16.50 -4.78
CA ASN A 25 -6.83 17.27 -5.98
C ASN A 25 -6.09 16.43 -7.02
N TRP A 26 -5.18 15.56 -6.58
CA TRP A 26 -4.46 14.66 -7.47
C TRP A 26 -5.38 13.58 -8.04
N TYR A 27 -6.17 12.93 -7.20
CA TYR A 27 -7.11 11.87 -7.60
C TYR A 27 -8.10 12.37 -8.66
N ASN A 28 -8.74 13.52 -8.42
CA ASN A 28 -9.64 14.20 -9.36
C ASN A 28 -9.03 14.48 -10.74
N LYS A 29 -7.71 14.66 -10.80
CA LYS A 29 -6.99 15.03 -12.02
C LYS A 29 -6.44 13.81 -12.76
N HIS A 30 -6.07 12.76 -12.02
CA HIS A 30 -5.26 11.66 -12.54
C HIS A 30 -5.98 10.32 -12.59
N ILE A 31 -6.94 10.07 -11.70
CA ILE A 31 -7.61 8.78 -11.55
C ILE A 31 -9.08 8.90 -11.93
N ASP A 32 -9.90 9.52 -11.09
CA ASP A 32 -11.34 9.70 -11.32
C ASP A 32 -11.87 10.97 -10.65
N SER A 33 -12.99 11.49 -11.14
CA SER A 33 -13.65 12.68 -10.61
C SER A 33 -14.58 12.34 -9.44
N ILE A 34 -14.35 12.98 -8.31
CA ILE A 34 -15.22 12.99 -7.13
C ILE A 34 -16.29 14.07 -7.35
N GLN A 35 -17.52 13.65 -7.59
CA GLN A 35 -18.65 14.51 -7.90
C GLN A 35 -19.66 14.59 -6.75
N THR A 36 -19.70 13.57 -5.90
CA THR A 36 -20.65 13.45 -4.79
C THR A 36 -19.96 13.02 -3.49
N PRO A 37 -20.56 13.30 -2.32
CA PRO A 37 -20.07 12.77 -1.05
C PRO A 37 -20.07 11.24 -0.99
N ASP A 38 -20.95 10.58 -1.76
CA ASP A 38 -21.05 9.12 -1.79
C ASP A 38 -19.79 8.49 -2.42
N ASP A 39 -19.11 9.21 -3.32
CA ASP A 39 -17.84 8.79 -3.94
C ASP A 39 -16.68 8.67 -2.93
N LEU A 40 -16.85 9.21 -1.71
CA LEU A 40 -15.88 9.11 -0.62
C LEU A 40 -16.42 8.32 0.58
N SER A 41 -17.55 7.62 0.41
CA SER A 41 -18.21 6.91 1.50
C SER A 41 -17.37 5.76 2.07
N GLU A 42 -16.50 5.16 1.26
CA GLU A 42 -15.58 4.08 1.62
C GLU A 42 -14.16 4.58 1.91
N LEU A 43 -13.91 5.90 1.84
CA LEU A 43 -12.59 6.46 2.08
C LEU A 43 -12.14 6.24 3.53
N GLU A 44 -11.09 5.46 3.70
CA GLU A 44 -10.38 5.31 4.97
C GLU A 44 -9.02 6.02 4.92
N ILE A 45 -8.66 6.67 6.03
CA ILE A 45 -7.37 7.33 6.20
C ILE A 45 -6.59 6.57 7.27
N ILE A 46 -5.43 6.04 6.89
CA ILE A 46 -4.63 5.15 7.74
C ILE A 46 -3.24 5.77 7.93
N GLU A 47 -2.74 5.78 9.17
CA GLU A 47 -1.34 6.14 9.43
C GLU A 47 -0.43 5.00 8.93
N PRO A 48 0.73 5.30 8.29
CA PRO A 48 1.55 4.26 7.67
C PRO A 48 2.01 3.14 8.62
N GLU A 49 2.19 3.43 9.90
CA GLU A 49 2.55 2.46 10.94
C GLU A 49 1.40 1.52 11.36
N ASP A 50 0.15 1.93 11.15
CA ASP A 50 -1.04 1.21 11.64
C ASP A 50 -1.63 0.26 10.60
N GLY A 51 -1.19 0.37 9.33
CA GLY A 51 -1.68 -0.44 8.23
C GLY A 51 -0.62 -1.33 7.60
N THR A 52 -1.07 -2.40 6.97
CA THR A 52 -0.21 -3.42 6.34
C THR A 52 -0.64 -3.71 4.93
N MET A 53 0.32 -4.09 4.08
CA MET A 53 0.08 -4.55 2.73
C MET A 53 0.99 -5.70 2.33
N TRP A 54 0.58 -6.46 1.33
CA TRP A 54 1.46 -7.38 0.63
C TRP A 54 2.31 -6.59 -0.36
N SER A 55 3.63 -6.65 -0.21
CA SER A 55 4.56 -5.95 -1.11
C SER A 55 5.72 -6.84 -1.50
N ASN A 56 6.14 -6.74 -2.77
CA ASN A 56 7.38 -7.33 -3.29
C ASN A 56 8.58 -6.37 -3.13
N LYS A 57 8.39 -5.19 -2.51
CA LYS A 57 9.49 -4.34 -2.07
C LYS A 57 10.16 -4.93 -0.82
N ASN A 58 11.44 -4.62 -0.64
CA ASN A 58 12.23 -5.03 0.53
C ASN A 58 12.27 -6.55 0.77
N ILE A 59 12.12 -7.35 -0.28
CA ILE A 59 12.32 -8.79 -0.23
C ILE A 59 13.81 -9.09 -0.14
N THR A 60 14.19 -9.85 0.87
CA THR A 60 15.57 -10.24 1.13
C THR A 60 15.85 -11.65 0.65
N GLN A 61 17.13 -12.01 0.51
CA GLN A 61 17.52 -13.39 0.21
C GLN A 61 17.06 -14.38 1.30
N GLU A 62 17.03 -13.94 2.56
CA GLU A 62 16.51 -14.74 3.68
C GLU A 62 15.01 -15.02 3.52
N ASP A 63 14.22 -14.06 3.04
CA ASP A 63 12.80 -14.28 2.73
C ASP A 63 12.63 -15.35 1.63
N VAL A 64 13.45 -15.29 0.58
CA VAL A 64 13.44 -16.27 -0.53
C VAL A 64 13.78 -17.67 -0.01
N GLU A 65 14.82 -17.78 0.81
CA GLU A 65 15.26 -19.06 1.39
C GLU A 65 14.24 -19.61 2.40
N THR A 66 13.60 -18.74 3.17
CA THR A 66 12.56 -19.10 4.13
C THR A 66 11.33 -19.65 3.43
N LEU A 67 10.89 -19.01 2.34
CA LEU A 67 9.76 -19.50 1.55
C LEU A 67 10.10 -20.80 0.81
N GLY A 68 11.31 -20.88 0.24
CA GLY A 68 11.74 -22.02 -0.56
C GLY A 68 10.74 -22.35 -1.69
N ASP A 69 10.35 -23.62 -1.76
CA ASP A 69 9.41 -24.14 -2.77
C ASP A 69 7.94 -24.02 -2.34
N ALA A 70 7.64 -23.49 -1.14
CA ALA A 70 6.27 -23.34 -0.68
C ALA A 70 5.56 -22.18 -1.42
N ASP A 71 4.26 -22.33 -1.66
CA ASP A 71 3.44 -21.25 -2.24
C ASP A 71 3.20 -20.13 -1.22
N GLU A 72 3.05 -20.46 0.07
CA GLU A 72 2.83 -19.48 1.13
C GLU A 72 3.33 -19.96 2.51
N ILE A 73 3.71 -19.00 3.35
CA ILE A 73 3.94 -19.12 4.78
C ILE A 73 3.17 -17.97 5.45
N CYS A 74 1.93 -18.27 5.88
CA CYS A 74 1.03 -17.27 6.47
C CYS A 74 0.73 -17.61 7.94
N ARG A 75 1.18 -16.76 8.86
CA ARG A 75 0.92 -16.84 10.32
C ARG A 75 -0.09 -15.79 10.78
N GLY A 76 -0.60 -14.96 9.86
CA GLY A 76 -1.61 -13.93 10.10
C GLY A 76 -1.01 -12.59 10.49
N GLY A 77 0.19 -12.24 10.00
CA GLY A 77 0.84 -11.00 10.40
C GLY A 77 2.02 -10.57 9.54
N ILE A 78 2.69 -9.51 10.00
CA ILE A 78 3.90 -8.97 9.37
C ILE A 78 4.98 -10.05 9.28
N GLY A 79 5.65 -10.12 8.12
CA GLY A 79 6.66 -11.12 7.81
C GLY A 79 6.10 -12.39 7.16
N ASP A 80 4.79 -12.52 7.02
CA ASP A 80 4.20 -13.57 6.20
C ASP A 80 4.68 -13.46 4.75
N LEU A 81 4.85 -14.60 4.07
CA LEU A 81 5.39 -14.70 2.72
C LEU A 81 4.42 -15.44 1.81
N LYS A 82 4.27 -14.98 0.57
CA LYS A 82 3.52 -15.70 -0.47
C LYS A 82 4.15 -15.53 -1.83
N ARG A 83 3.95 -16.52 -2.71
CA ARG A 83 4.27 -16.43 -4.13
C ARG A 83 3.01 -16.14 -4.93
N HIS A 84 3.06 -15.11 -5.77
CA HIS A 84 1.96 -14.73 -6.66
C HIS A 84 2.55 -14.24 -7.98
N ASP A 85 2.04 -14.77 -9.11
CA ASP A 85 2.52 -14.45 -10.47
C ASP A 85 4.05 -14.54 -10.68
N GLY A 86 4.70 -15.44 -9.94
CA GLY A 86 6.15 -15.66 -10.03
C GLY A 86 6.98 -14.78 -9.09
N ASP A 87 6.38 -13.76 -8.48
CA ASP A 87 7.02 -12.87 -7.52
C ASP A 87 6.75 -13.32 -6.07
N ILE A 88 7.67 -12.96 -5.17
CA ILE A 88 7.53 -13.16 -3.73
C ILE A 88 7.06 -11.86 -3.11
N PHE A 89 6.00 -11.95 -2.31
CA PHE A 89 5.44 -10.85 -1.55
C PHE A 89 5.60 -11.13 -0.06
N LYS A 90 5.86 -10.07 0.70
CA LYS A 90 5.92 -10.08 2.16
C LYS A 90 4.88 -9.15 2.74
N MET A 91 4.18 -9.60 3.77
CA MET A 91 3.27 -8.74 4.55
C MET A 91 4.11 -7.76 5.36
N GLN A 92 3.96 -6.47 5.09
CA GLN A 92 4.79 -5.39 5.67
C GLN A 92 3.90 -4.20 6.04
N THR A 93 4.38 -3.34 6.95
CA THR A 93 3.69 -2.06 7.23
C THR A 93 3.82 -1.12 6.03
N PHE A 94 2.90 -0.17 5.88
CA PHE A 94 3.08 0.86 4.85
C PHE A 94 4.34 1.68 5.10
N ALA A 95 4.65 1.98 6.37
CA ALA A 95 5.88 2.68 6.75
C ALA A 95 7.13 1.97 6.22
N ASP A 96 7.23 0.65 6.36
CA ASP A 96 8.37 -0.13 5.86
C ASP A 96 8.45 -0.11 4.33
N VAL A 97 7.31 -0.17 3.64
CA VAL A 97 7.23 -0.20 2.17
C VAL A 97 7.53 1.16 1.55
N LEU A 98 7.07 2.24 2.18
CA LEU A 98 7.34 3.63 1.77
C LEU A 98 8.78 4.04 2.09
N GLY A 99 9.34 3.54 3.19
CA GLY A 99 10.66 3.92 3.66
C GLY A 99 10.77 5.42 3.96
N ASP A 100 12.00 5.92 4.03
CA ASP A 100 12.27 7.34 4.30
C ASP A 100 12.14 8.24 3.07
N GLU A 101 11.53 7.76 1.97
CA GLU A 101 11.41 8.54 0.74
C GLU A 101 10.49 9.75 0.94
N ASP A 102 10.98 10.90 0.46
CA ASP A 102 10.17 12.11 0.37
C ASP A 102 9.27 12.00 -0.86
N ILE A 103 7.97 11.88 -0.63
CA ILE A 103 7.00 11.73 -1.70
C ILE A 103 6.84 13.09 -2.38
N LYS A 104 7.03 13.17 -3.70
CA LYS A 104 6.93 14.46 -4.42
C LYS A 104 5.50 14.83 -4.82
N GLU A 105 4.68 13.81 -5.06
CA GLU A 105 3.27 13.92 -5.42
C GLU A 105 2.55 12.64 -5.00
N PRO A 106 1.22 12.67 -4.81
CA PRO A 106 0.47 11.47 -4.49
C PRO A 106 0.65 10.38 -5.56
N TYR A 107 0.62 9.13 -5.13
CA TYR A 107 0.69 7.99 -6.03
C TYR A 107 0.00 6.76 -5.45
N GLU A 108 -0.35 5.82 -6.32
CA GLU A 108 -0.96 4.55 -5.94
C GLU A 108 0.09 3.57 -5.41
N ILE A 109 -0.14 3.03 -4.22
CA ILE A 109 0.77 2.09 -3.55
C ILE A 109 0.31 0.65 -3.65
N ALA A 110 -0.98 0.42 -3.89
CA ALA A 110 -1.55 -0.88 -4.14
C ALA A 110 -2.71 -0.73 -5.13
N SER A 111 -2.66 -1.56 -6.17
CA SER A 111 -3.75 -1.83 -7.10
C SER A 111 -3.73 -3.34 -7.38
N THR A 112 -4.92 -3.94 -7.50
CA THR A 112 -5.05 -5.33 -7.97
C THR A 112 -5.45 -5.40 -9.46
N GLU A 113 -5.37 -4.28 -10.19
CA GLU A 113 -5.57 -4.24 -11.64
C GLU A 113 -4.35 -4.72 -12.44
#